data_AF-A0A9P3P9A2-F1
#
_entry.id   AF-A0A9P3P9A2-F1
#
_cell.length_a   1.000
_cell.length_b   1.000
_cell.length_c   1.000
_cell.angle_alpha   90.00
_cell.angle_beta   90.00
_cell.angle_gamma   90.00
#
_symmetry.space_group_name_H-M   'P 1'
#
loop_
_entity.id
_entity.type
_entity.pdbx_description
1 polymer ?
#
loop_
_entity_poly.entity_id
_entity_poly.type
_entity_poly.pdbx_seq_one_letter_code
_entity_poly.pdbx_strand_id
1 'polypeptide(L)' 'MINVLFFIFSVVAGILMAELAYVSLLIVDYVIQGSFSFSSSEALHNLKVGFGGGCIIGAGIVLCRLFKIKGF' A
#
# COMPACT_ATOMS: atom_id res chain seq x y z
N MET A 1 -15.03 -9.81 14.40
CA MET A 1 -13.72 -10.34 13.93
C MET A 1 -13.51 -10.17 12.44
N ILE A 2 -14.48 -10.48 11.56
CA ILE A 2 -14.31 -10.39 10.10
C ILE A 2 -13.85 -9.00 9.61
N ASN A 3 -14.37 -7.90 10.17
CA ASN A 3 -14.00 -6.55 9.74
C ASN A 3 -12.54 -6.19 10.04
N VAL A 4 -11.99 -6.69 11.14
CA VAL A 4 -10.60 -6.45 11.53
C VAL A 4 -9.64 -7.18 10.59
N LEU A 5 -9.99 -8.40 10.17
CA LEU A 5 -9.22 -9.16 9.18
C LEU A 5 -9.18 -8.44 7.82
N PHE A 6 -10.31 -7.90 7.36
CA PHE A 6 -10.35 -7.13 6.11
C PHE A 6 -9.56 -5.82 6.21
N PHE A 7 -9.58 -5.17 7.37
CA PHE A 7 -8.77 -3.97 7.61
C PHE A 7 -7.27 -4.29 7.53
N ILE A 8 -6.82 -5.33 8.24
CA ILE A 8 -5.42 -5.77 8.20
C ILE A 8 -5.01 -6.17 6.79
N PHE A 9 -5.87 -6.91 6.07
CA PHE A 9 -5.61 -7.30 4.69
C PHE A 9 -5.45 -6.09 3.77
N SER A 10 -6.30 -5.08 3.92
CA SER A 10 -6.21 -3.82 3.15
C SER A 10 -4.91 -3.08 3.43
N VAL A 11 -4.47 -3.02 4.69
CA VAL A 11 -3.20 -2.40 5.07
C VAL A 11 -2.02 -3.14 4.46
N VAL A 12 -1.99 -4.47 4.57
CA VAL A 12 -0.93 -5.32 4.00
C VAL A 12 -0.90 -5.21 2.47
N ALA A 13 -2.06 -5.21 1.81
CA ALA A 13 -2.16 -5.03 0.37
C ALA A 13 -1.65 -3.64 -0.07
N GLY A 14 -1.97 -2.59 0.70
CA GLY A 14 -1.47 -1.23 0.45
C GLY A 14 0.05 -1.13 0.54
N ILE A 15 0.65 -1.77 1.55
CA ILE A 15 2.12 -1.82 1.69
C ILE A 15 2.75 -2.59 0.53
N LEU A 16 2.21 -3.77 0.18
CA LEU A 16 2.71 -4.57 -0.95
C LEU A 16 2.65 -3.81 -2.28
N MET A 17 1.56 -3.09 -2.54
CA MET A 17 1.42 -2.28 -3.75
C MET A 17 2.42 -1.12 -3.79
N ALA A 18 2.68 -0.46 -2.65
CA ALA A 18 3.66 0.61 -2.58
C ALA A 18 5.09 0.11 -2.79
N GLU A 19 5.45 -1.05 -2.24
CA GLU A 19 6.74 -1.68 -2.51
C GLU A 19 6.88 -2.12 -3.96
N LEU A 20 5.84 -2.72 -4.56
CA LEU A 20 5.84 -3.12 -5.97
C LEU A 20 6.00 -1.90 -6.90
N ALA A 21 5.36 -0.78 -6.56
CA ALA A 21 5.54 0.50 -7.26
C ALA A 21 6.98 1.04 -7.12
N TYR A 22 7.58 0.91 -5.93
CA TYR A 22 8.97 1.31 -5.73
C TYR A 22 9.94 0.45 -6.55
N VAL A 23 9.79 -0.88 -6.52
CA VAL A 23 10.64 -1.80 -7.29
C VAL A 23 10.52 -1.53 -8.79
N SER A 24 9.31 -1.28 -9.29
CA SER A 24 9.11 -0.95 -10.70
C SER A 24 9.74 0.40 -11.08
N LEU A 25 9.64 1.42 -10.22
CA LEU A 25 10.38 2.68 -10.41
C LEU A 25 11.90 2.46 -10.41
N LEU A 26 12.40 1.58 -9.55
CA LEU A 26 13.83 1.27 -9.44
C LEU A 26 14.36 0.57 -10.69
N ILE A 27 13.55 -0.31 -11.30
CA ILE A 27 13.86 -0.93 -12.60
C ILE A 27 13.91 0.12 -13.70
N VAL A 28 12.95 1.05 -13.73
CA VAL A 28 12.91 2.13 -14.72
C VAL A 28 14.13 3.06 -14.55
N ASP A 29 14.46 3.42 -13.32
CA ASP A 29 15.60 4.28 -13.02
C ASP A 29 16.93 3.59 -13.38
N TYR A 30 17.03 2.28 -13.16
CA TYR A 30 18.17 1.48 -13.63
C TYR A 30 18.31 1.51 -15.16
N VAL A 31 17.22 1.41 -15.91
CA VAL A 31 17.24 1.49 -17.38
C VAL A 31 17.66 2.88 -17.86
N ILE A 32 17.28 3.94 -17.14
CA ILE A 32 17.54 5.33 -17.53
C ILE A 32 18.96 5.78 -17.14
N GLN A 33 19.38 5.56 -15.89
CA GLN A 33 20.64 6.07 -15.35
C GLN A 33 21.79 5.04 -15.37
N GLY A 34 21.49 3.75 -15.51
CA GLY A 34 22.50 2.68 -15.50
C GLY A 34 23.14 2.41 -14.13
N SER A 35 22.68 3.07 -13.06
CA SER A 35 23.19 2.93 -11.69
C SER A 35 22.08 2.58 -10.70
N PHE A 36 22.40 1.73 -9.72
CA PHE A 36 21.46 1.29 -8.69
C PHE A 36 21.62 2.16 -7.43
N SER A 37 20.83 3.22 -7.30
CA SER A 37 20.76 4.02 -6.07
C SER A 37 19.62 3.54 -5.18
N PHE A 38 19.92 2.58 -4.29
CA PHE A 38 18.95 2.11 -3.31
C PHE A 38 18.93 3.06 -2.11
N SER A 39 17.91 3.93 -2.04
CA SER A 39 17.76 4.86 -0.92
C SER A 39 16.82 4.28 0.14
N SER A 40 17.37 3.97 1.32
CA SER A 40 16.58 3.52 2.48
C SER A 40 15.55 4.56 2.95
N SER A 41 15.82 5.85 2.67
CA SER A 41 14.87 6.94 2.91
C SER A 41 13.61 6.83 2.05
N GLU A 42 13.76 6.44 0.78
CA GLU A 42 12.64 6.27 -0.14
C GLU A 42 11.81 5.04 0.20
N ALA A 43 12.45 3.94 0.62
CA ALA A 43 11.75 2.76 1.11
C ALA A 43 10.87 3.07 2.34
N LEU A 44 11.40 3.83 3.31
CA LEU A 44 10.63 4.29 4.48
C LEU A 44 9.47 5.22 4.08
N HIS A 45 9.70 6.12 3.12
CA HIS A 45 8.66 6.99 2.60
C HIS A 45 7.54 6.19 1.92
N ASN A 46 7.89 5.24 1.06
CA ASN A 46 6.92 4.39 0.36
C ASN A 46 6.15 3.47 1.32
N LEU A 47 6.80 2.96 2.36
CA LEU A 47 6.13 2.20 3.42
C LEU A 47 5.12 3.06 4.17
N LYS A 48 5.44 4.33 4.45
CA LYS A 48 4.52 5.28 5.08
C LYS A 48 3.32 5.61 4.17
N VAL A 49 3.56 5.78 2.86
CA VAL A 49 2.51 6.01 1.86
C VAL A 49 1.61 4.77 1.71
N GLY A 50 2.20 3.58 1.60
CA GLY A 50 1.46 2.32 1.50
C GLY A 50 0.62 2.01 2.73
N PHE A 51 1.16 2.27 3.93
CA PHE A 51 0.43 2.17 5.19
C PHE A 51 -0.73 3.17 5.25
N GLY A 52 -0.50 4.43 4.86
CA GLY A 52 -1.53 5.47 4.79
C GLY A 52 -2.66 5.09 3.84
N GLY A 53 -2.34 4.72 2.60
CA GLY A 53 -3.32 4.29 1.59
C GLY A 53 -4.10 3.06 2.03
N GLY A 54 -3.40 2.05 2.56
CA GLY A 54 -4.01 0.82 3.07
C GLY A 54 -4.95 1.06 4.26
N CYS A 55 -4.62 2.01 5.15
CA CYS A 55 -5.48 2.42 6.26
C CYS A 55 -6.74 3.15 5.79
N ILE A 56 -6.64 4.05 4.80
CA ILE A 56 -7.79 4.78 4.25
C ILE A 56 -8.77 3.80 3.59
N ILE A 57 -8.25 2.88 2.76
CA ILE A 57 -9.07 1.86 2.09
C ILE A 57 -9.69 0.92 3.13
N GLY A 58 -8.91 0.50 4.12
CA GLY A 58 -9.38 -0.37 5.20
C GLY A 58 -10.50 0.30 6.01
N ALA A 59 -10.33 1.59 6.36
CA ALA A 59 -11.34 2.36 7.06
C ALA A 59 -12.62 2.51 6.21
N GLY A 60 -12.48 2.75 4.90
CA GLY A 60 -13.59 2.78 3.95
C GLY A 60 -14.37 1.47 3.93
N ILE A 61 -13.70 0.31 3.87
CA ILE A 61 -14.34 -1.01 3.90
C ILE A 61 -15.10 -1.22 5.22
N VAL A 62 -14.50 -0.85 6.35
CA VAL A 62 -15.14 -0.96 7.67
C VAL A 62 -16.39 -0.07 7.75
N LEU A 63 -16.31 1.17 7.25
CA LEU A 63 -17.45 2.10 7.19
C LEU A 63 -18.56 1.59 6.29
N CYS A 64 -18.26 1.12 5.07
CA CYS A 64 -19.26 0.56 4.15
C CYS A 64 -20.02 -0.62 4.76
N ARG A 65 -19.33 -1.46 5.55
CA ARG A 65 -19.97 -2.54 6.30
C ARG A 65 -20.79 -2.07 7.50
N LEU A 66 -20.34 -1.04 8.21
CA LEU A 66 -21.13 -0.44 9.30
C LEU A 66 -22.46 0.11 8.79
N PHE A 67 -22.46 0.73 7.61
CA PHE A 67 -23.67 1.23 6.95
C PHE A 67 -24.50 0.13 6.25
N LYS A 68 -24.11 -1.15 6.37
CA LYS A 68 -24.81 -2.32 5.78
C LYS A 68 -25.12 -2.13 4.28
N ILE A 69 -24.21 -1.52 3.54
CA ILE A 69 -24.33 -1.39 2.08
C ILE A 69 -24.24 -2.80 1.50
N LYS A 70 -25.35 -3.34 0.97
CA LYS A 70 -25.41 -4.68 0.37
C LYS A 70 -24.49 -4.72 -0.85
N GLY A 71 -23.40 -5.49 -0.79
CA GLY A 71 -22.46 -5.70 -1.90
C GLY A 71 -20.97 -5.69 -1.55
N PHE A 72 -20.60 -5.49 -0.27
CA PHE A 72 -19.21 -5.47 0.25
C PHE A 72 -19.03 -6.30 1.53
#